data_AF-A0A3G5TA03-F1
#
_entry.id   AF-A0A3G5TA03-F1
#
_cell.length_a   1.000
_cell.length_b   1.000
_cell.length_c   1.000
_cell.angle_alpha   90.00
_cell.angle_beta   90.00
_cell.angle_gamma   90.00
#
_symmetry.space_group_name_H-M   'P 1'
#
loop_
_entity.id
_entity.type
_entity.pdbx_description
1 polymer ?
#
loop_
_entity_poly.entity_id
_entity_poly.type
_entity_poly.pdbx_seq_one_letter_code
_entity_poly.pdbx_strand_id
1 'polypeptide(L)'
;MGVREVAVEKIVVLGGARSGKSRFAENWVRELDKPGHVVYVATAGPRPGDEEWAERVRRHQERRPASWLTRETSDVASVLREATGTVIVECLALWLTAVLDAAGAWNDDGGGHREGDGGDGAGASETAMAQVDAAIDELVQAWRTSSARVVAVSNEVGWGIVPETRAGRLFRDLLGTLNQRLSAEADRVVLCVAGRTLDLGPETASTPARHEPPESHSEVAGQARRGVPAPVDRDSGDQARELIDGLAKPVGSLGRLEEIGVWLAGRQGAPAPRYPSRTGVTVIAGDHGIAADASAYPASVTAAMVRTVATGQAAINALASEHGATVRVRDLGVASDLSDLSTSVTEHKIRSGTGRIDSEDAMTSDQAQAAIEAGRVMMREELTCSPPADMLVAGDLGIGNTTIAAALTGAILGLDAEKVTGRGTGVDDPTLWRKTEIVAAAIDRAHAVRSDPAALLATIGGPDLAAMAGFLAETAEQGVPAILDGVVVTAAALVADLLTPGASTWWLAGHRSVEPAHTASLDHLGLEPVVELHMRLGEGTGALAALPIVRSAVAVCTRMASLADLNVS
;
A
#
# COMPACT_ATOMS: atom_id res chain seq x y z
N MET A 1 29.20 38.81 -25.28
CA MET A 1 29.48 37.44 -24.84
C MET A 1 28.91 37.30 -23.44
N GLY A 2 27.60 36.97 -23.35
CA GLY A 2 26.89 36.93 -22.08
C GLY A 2 27.37 35.73 -21.26
N VAL A 3 27.94 35.99 -20.09
CA VAL A 3 28.24 34.95 -19.10
C VAL A 3 26.89 34.36 -18.70
N ARG A 4 26.60 33.12 -19.13
CA ARG A 4 25.50 32.36 -18.54
C ARG A 4 25.86 32.16 -17.07
N GLU A 5 25.12 32.85 -16.20
CA GLU A 5 25.14 32.62 -14.77
C GLU A 5 24.84 31.14 -14.55
N VAL A 6 25.83 30.39 -14.04
CA VAL A 6 25.68 28.95 -13.82
C VAL A 6 24.72 28.80 -12.66
N ALA A 7 23.53 28.25 -12.91
CA ALA A 7 22.55 27.98 -11.87
C ALA A 7 23.20 27.19 -10.72
N VAL A 8 22.93 27.64 -9.49
CA VAL A 8 23.27 26.89 -8.29
C VAL A 8 22.45 25.60 -8.34
N GLU A 9 23.12 24.45 -8.34
CA GLU A 9 22.48 23.14 -8.48
C GLU A 9 22.63 22.37 -7.17
N LYS A 10 21.53 21.84 -6.67
CA LYS A 10 21.44 21.08 -5.42
C LYS A 10 20.94 19.68 -5.74
N ILE A 11 21.78 18.68 -5.46
CA ILE A 11 21.52 17.28 -5.81
C ILE A 11 21.46 16.43 -4.55
N VAL A 12 20.44 15.59 -4.46
CA VAL A 12 20.37 14.49 -3.48
C VAL A 12 20.66 13.17 -4.18
N VAL A 13 21.62 12.40 -3.66
CA VAL A 13 22.01 11.09 -4.18
C VAL A 13 21.65 10.01 -3.16
N LEU A 14 20.63 9.20 -3.50
CA LEU A 14 20.07 8.13 -2.69
C LEU A 14 20.57 6.74 -3.14
N GLY A 15 20.37 5.72 -2.31
CA GLY A 15 20.64 4.32 -2.65
C GLY A 15 21.21 3.46 -1.52
N GLY A 16 21.23 2.14 -1.70
CA GLY A 16 21.67 1.18 -0.68
C GLY A 16 23.16 1.19 -0.37
N ALA A 17 23.58 0.57 0.74
CA ALA A 17 25.00 0.47 1.10
C ALA A 17 25.83 -0.13 -0.06
N ARG A 18 27.00 0.46 -0.34
CA ARG A 18 27.89 0.06 -1.45
C ARG A 18 27.27 0.16 -2.86
N SER A 19 26.16 0.87 -3.04
CA SER A 19 25.54 1.04 -4.36
C SER A 19 26.30 1.95 -5.31
N GLY A 20 27.32 2.69 -4.85
CA GLY A 20 28.13 3.59 -5.69
C GLY A 20 27.81 5.08 -5.56
N LYS A 21 26.89 5.49 -4.68
CA LYS A 21 26.48 6.89 -4.44
C LYS A 21 27.64 7.87 -4.27
N SER A 22 28.56 7.57 -3.35
CA SER A 22 29.69 8.45 -3.05
C SER A 22 30.60 8.64 -4.26
N ARG A 23 30.82 7.58 -5.05
CA ARG A 23 31.57 7.64 -6.31
C ARG A 23 30.85 8.50 -7.34
N PHE A 24 29.53 8.38 -7.44
CA PHE A 24 28.74 9.23 -8.34
C PHE A 24 28.83 10.70 -7.92
N ALA A 25 28.63 11.03 -6.64
CA ALA A 25 28.74 12.39 -6.12
C ALA A 25 30.13 13.00 -6.37
N GLU A 26 31.19 12.22 -6.11
CA GLU A 26 32.58 12.65 -6.36
C GLU A 26 32.85 12.88 -7.85
N ASN A 27 32.43 11.97 -8.73
CA ASN A 27 32.62 12.10 -10.17
C ASN A 27 31.85 13.28 -10.73
N TRP A 28 30.60 13.47 -10.27
CA TRP A 28 29.78 14.59 -10.70
C TRP A 28 30.45 15.93 -10.40
N VAL A 29 31.00 16.12 -9.18
CA VAL A 29 31.74 17.34 -8.84
C VAL A 29 33.04 17.49 -9.65
N ARG A 30 33.73 16.39 -9.98
CA ARG A 30 34.94 16.43 -10.82
C ARG A 30 34.68 16.81 -12.27
N GLU A 31 33.52 16.45 -12.78
CA GLU A 31 33.11 16.69 -14.17
C GLU A 31 32.52 18.11 -14.37
N LEU A 32 32.32 18.88 -13.30
CA LEU A 32 31.92 20.28 -13.41
C LEU A 32 33.03 21.11 -14.08
N ASP A 33 32.67 21.91 -15.08
CA ASP A 33 33.59 22.81 -15.78
C ASP A 33 34.30 23.80 -14.83
N LYS A 34 33.60 24.25 -13.77
CA LYS A 34 34.09 25.19 -12.75
C LYS A 34 33.50 24.87 -11.37
N PRO A 35 34.06 23.88 -10.63
CA PRO A 35 33.50 23.50 -9.32
C PRO A 35 33.74 24.54 -8.22
N GLY A 36 34.62 25.53 -8.46
CA GLY A 36 35.06 26.47 -7.43
C GLY A 36 35.85 25.76 -6.33
N HIS A 37 35.91 26.35 -5.14
CA HIS A 37 36.46 25.67 -3.97
C HIS A 37 35.50 24.55 -3.53
N VAL A 38 36.00 23.31 -3.45
CA VAL A 38 35.20 22.15 -3.04
C VAL A 38 35.43 21.87 -1.56
N VAL A 39 34.35 21.85 -0.78
CA VAL A 39 34.36 21.42 0.62
C VAL A 39 33.71 20.05 0.72
N TYR A 40 34.47 19.06 1.18
CA TYR A 40 33.99 17.73 1.46
C TYR A 40 33.65 17.62 2.95
N VAL A 41 32.37 17.55 3.29
CA VAL A 41 31.88 17.39 4.66
C VAL A 41 31.73 15.91 4.97
N ALA A 42 32.67 15.39 5.75
CA ALA A 42 32.61 14.04 6.28
C ALA A 42 31.88 14.09 7.63
N THR A 43 30.66 13.54 7.67
CA THR A 43 29.79 13.58 8.86
C THR A 43 30.05 12.41 9.82
N ALA A 44 30.86 11.46 9.36
CA ALA A 44 31.45 10.40 10.16
C ALA A 44 32.34 10.97 11.28
N GLY A 45 31.91 10.85 12.54
CA GLY A 45 32.79 11.09 13.68
C GLY A 45 33.88 10.01 13.83
N PRO A 46 34.96 10.29 14.60
CA PRO A 46 35.93 9.27 14.97
C PRO A 46 35.27 8.19 15.83
N ARG A 47 35.62 6.91 15.58
CA ARG A 47 35.20 5.77 16.39
C ARG A 47 36.43 5.15 17.06
N PRO A 48 36.76 5.53 18.30
CA PRO A 48 37.94 5.02 19.00
C PRO A 48 37.87 3.49 19.13
N GLY A 49 38.94 2.80 18.73
CA GLY A 49 39.04 1.35 18.83
C GLY A 49 38.48 0.54 17.66
N ASP A 50 37.94 1.18 16.62
CA ASP A 50 37.45 0.52 15.40
C ASP A 50 38.47 0.65 14.26
N GLU A 51 39.41 -0.30 14.18
CA GLU A 51 40.47 -0.33 13.15
C GLU A 51 39.91 -0.47 11.73
N GLU A 52 38.78 -1.18 11.57
CA GLU A 52 38.11 -1.32 10.28
C GLU A 52 37.54 0.02 9.80
N TRP A 53 36.91 0.76 10.72
CA TRP A 53 36.42 2.12 10.45
C TRP A 53 37.55 3.08 10.09
N ALA A 54 38.65 3.05 10.84
CA ALA A 54 39.82 3.88 10.56
C ALA A 54 40.38 3.63 9.14
N GLU A 55 40.48 2.36 8.74
CA GLU A 55 40.92 1.99 7.39
C GLU A 55 39.92 2.41 6.30
N ARG A 56 38.61 2.32 6.56
CA ARG A 56 37.57 2.82 5.63
C ARG A 56 37.67 4.33 5.46
N VAL A 57 37.86 5.09 6.54
CA VAL A 57 38.08 6.54 6.50
C VAL A 57 39.34 6.87 5.69
N ARG A 58 40.45 6.18 5.94
CA ARG A 58 41.71 6.37 5.20
C ARG A 58 41.54 6.18 3.69
N ARG A 59 40.93 5.07 3.25
CA ARG A 59 40.68 4.81 1.81
C ARG A 59 39.80 5.87 1.17
N HIS A 60 38.84 6.38 1.95
CA HIS A 60 37.93 7.42 1.48
C HIS A 60 38.61 8.78 1.38
N GLN A 61 39.54 9.10 2.29
CA GLN A 61 40.40 10.28 2.20
C GLN A 61 41.37 10.19 1.00
N GLU A 62 42.02 9.03 0.78
CA GLU A 62 42.98 8.82 -0.31
C GLU A 62 42.38 8.94 -1.72
N ARG A 63 41.08 8.65 -1.85
CA ARG A 63 40.36 8.78 -3.13
C ARG A 63 40.06 10.22 -3.53
N ARG A 64 40.13 11.17 -2.60
CA ARG A 64 39.74 12.57 -2.84
C ARG A 64 40.91 13.35 -3.47
N PRO A 65 40.63 14.29 -4.39
CA PRO A 65 41.66 15.20 -4.86
C PRO A 65 42.25 16.00 -3.69
N ALA A 66 43.58 16.13 -3.63
CA ALA A 66 44.26 16.93 -2.60
C ALA A 66 43.86 18.41 -2.60
N SER A 67 43.24 18.89 -3.68
CA SER A 67 42.70 20.25 -3.81
C SER A 67 41.36 20.46 -3.09
N TRP A 68 40.70 19.41 -2.62
CA TRP A 68 39.43 19.53 -1.90
C TRP A 68 39.68 19.71 -0.40
N LEU A 69 38.99 20.67 0.23
CA LEU A 69 39.04 20.85 1.67
C LEU A 69 38.13 19.83 2.35
N THR A 70 38.67 18.92 3.14
CA THR A 70 37.85 18.02 3.98
C THR A 70 37.56 18.70 5.33
N ARG A 71 36.29 18.78 5.72
CA ARG A 71 35.85 19.13 7.08
C ARG A 71 35.17 17.91 7.70
N GLU A 72 35.72 17.40 8.81
CA GLU A 72 35.11 16.33 9.60
C GLU A 72 34.23 16.99 10.67
N THR A 73 32.91 17.05 10.44
CA THR A 73 31.97 17.75 11.32
C THR A 73 30.55 17.24 11.14
N SER A 74 29.77 17.23 12.23
CA SER A 74 28.30 17.06 12.20
C SER A 74 27.55 18.39 12.05
N ASP A 75 28.22 19.55 12.19
CA ASP A 75 27.64 20.87 11.94
C ASP A 75 27.62 21.19 10.43
N VAL A 76 26.80 20.42 9.70
CA VAL A 76 26.61 20.57 8.25
C VAL A 76 25.93 21.91 7.94
N ALA A 77 25.00 22.35 8.78
CA ALA A 77 24.24 23.58 8.57
C ALA A 77 25.14 24.81 8.53
N SER A 78 26.12 24.94 9.44
CA SER A 78 27.10 26.03 9.40
C SER A 78 27.95 25.99 8.13
N VAL A 79 28.42 24.81 7.71
CA VAL A 79 29.20 24.68 6.47
C VAL A 79 28.38 25.13 5.25
N LEU A 80 27.11 24.76 5.16
CA LEU A 80 26.23 25.16 4.06
C LEU A 80 25.97 26.68 4.02
N ARG A 81 25.91 27.33 5.19
CA ARG A 81 25.74 28.79 5.30
C ARG A 81 27.00 29.57 4.91
N GLU A 82 28.18 29.04 5.23
CA GLU A 82 29.47 29.69 4.95
C GLU A 82 30.01 29.44 3.53
N ALA A 83 29.62 28.34 2.90
CA ALA A 83 30.19 27.91 1.65
C ALA A 83 29.79 28.82 0.48
N THR A 84 30.79 29.18 -0.34
CA THR A 84 30.62 30.01 -1.56
C THR A 84 30.96 29.24 -2.85
N GLY A 85 31.27 27.94 -2.73
CA GLY A 85 31.69 27.07 -3.83
C GLY A 85 30.81 25.83 -3.97
N THR A 86 31.42 24.65 -4.06
CA THR A 86 30.70 23.37 -4.11
C THR A 86 30.89 22.60 -2.80
N VAL A 87 29.81 22.06 -2.24
CA VAL A 87 29.82 21.25 -1.02
C VAL A 87 29.37 19.83 -1.33
N ILE A 88 30.12 18.84 -0.85
CA ILE A 88 29.69 17.43 -0.83
C ILE A 88 29.44 17.04 0.62
N VAL A 89 28.24 16.55 0.94
CA VAL A 89 27.89 16.04 2.26
C VAL A 89 27.82 14.50 2.21
N GLU A 90 28.75 13.83 2.90
CA GLU A 90 28.81 12.36 2.98
C GLU A 90 28.96 11.90 4.44
N CYS A 91 27.97 11.20 5.02
CA CYS A 91 26.62 10.97 4.51
C CYS A 91 25.56 11.38 5.54
N LEU A 92 24.37 11.70 5.05
CA LEU A 92 23.26 12.13 5.90
C LEU A 92 22.83 11.06 6.90
N ALA A 93 23.01 9.79 6.55
CA ALA A 93 22.79 8.67 7.47
C ALA A 93 23.68 8.77 8.72
N LEU A 94 24.99 9.02 8.55
CA LEU A 94 25.92 9.15 9.67
C LEU A 94 25.77 10.47 10.42
N TRP A 95 25.37 11.53 9.71
CA TRP A 95 24.99 12.78 10.34
C TRP A 95 23.82 12.58 11.30
N LEU A 96 22.75 11.91 10.85
CA LEU A 96 21.59 11.63 11.68
C LEU A 96 21.95 10.74 12.87
N THR A 97 22.83 9.75 12.69
CA THR A 97 23.37 8.97 13.81
C THR A 97 24.03 9.88 14.86
N ALA A 98 24.88 10.82 14.44
CA ALA A 98 25.55 11.75 15.35
C ALA A 98 24.57 12.71 16.04
N VAL A 99 23.50 13.13 15.37
CA VAL A 99 22.42 13.96 15.95
C VAL A 99 21.66 13.16 17.02
N LEU A 100 21.30 11.91 16.72
CA LEU A 100 20.63 11.01 17.67
C LEU A 100 21.51 10.69 18.89
N ASP A 101 22.81 10.48 18.67
CA ASP A 101 23.80 10.29 19.74
C ASP A 101 23.88 11.52 20.65
N ALA A 102 23.98 12.72 20.06
CA ALA A 102 24.11 13.98 20.80
C ALA A 102 22.84 14.33 21.60
N ALA A 103 21.66 14.00 21.07
CA ALA A 103 20.38 14.19 21.75
C ALA A 103 20.07 13.09 22.78
N GLY A 104 20.83 11.98 22.79
CA GLY A 104 20.53 10.82 23.63
C GLY A 104 19.24 10.07 23.24
N ALA A 105 18.77 10.24 22.00
CA ALA A 105 17.44 9.82 21.54
C ALA A 105 17.29 8.30 21.33
N TRP A 106 18.38 7.54 21.43
CA TRP A 106 18.36 6.08 21.24
C TRP A 106 17.63 5.33 22.36
N ASN A 107 17.76 5.80 23.60
CA ASN A 107 17.34 5.07 24.80
C ASN A 107 16.01 5.63 25.31
N ASP A 108 14.93 4.95 24.96
CA ASP A 108 13.62 5.13 25.59
C ASP A 108 12.99 3.74 25.71
N ASP A 109 13.64 2.93 26.53
CA ASP A 109 13.14 1.62 26.92
C ASP A 109 12.26 1.86 28.15
N GLY A 110 10.95 1.63 28.02
CA GLY A 110 10.03 1.51 29.16
C GLY A 110 10.33 0.30 30.05
N GLY A 111 11.58 0.09 30.46
CA GLY A 111 12.02 -1.09 31.20
C GLY A 111 13.49 -1.03 31.57
N GLY A 112 13.83 -0.24 32.58
CA GLY A 112 15.17 -0.16 33.14
C GLY A 112 15.20 0.60 34.45
N HIS A 113 14.58 0.06 35.50
CA HIS A 113 14.86 0.49 36.86
C HIS A 113 16.35 0.34 37.16
N ARG A 114 17.08 1.46 37.16
CA ARG A 114 18.15 1.66 38.15
C ARG A 114 17.48 2.30 39.36
N GLU A 115 17.41 1.54 40.45
CA GLU A 115 17.01 2.06 41.75
C GLU A 115 17.91 3.25 42.11
N GLY A 116 17.31 4.42 42.26
CA GLY A 116 17.94 5.58 42.89
C GLY A 116 18.25 6.76 41.96
N ASP A 117 17.25 7.37 41.32
CA ASP A 117 17.03 8.82 41.44
C ASP A 117 15.63 9.19 40.90
N GLY A 118 14.88 10.01 41.63
CA GLY A 118 13.47 10.31 41.35
C GLY A 118 13.28 11.51 40.43
N GLY A 119 13.46 11.35 39.11
CA GLY A 119 13.24 12.44 38.15
C GLY A 119 12.66 12.00 36.79
N ASP A 120 11.48 12.55 36.47
CA ASP A 120 10.96 13.01 35.17
C ASP A 120 11.40 12.29 33.85
N GLY A 121 11.34 10.96 33.81
CA GLY A 121 11.75 10.17 32.63
C GLY A 121 10.94 10.39 31.35
N ALA A 122 9.65 10.75 31.43
CA ALA A 122 8.81 10.96 30.25
C ALA A 122 9.10 12.28 29.51
N GLY A 123 9.50 13.33 30.25
CA GLY A 123 9.81 14.64 29.66
C GLY A 123 11.18 14.70 28.96
N ALA A 124 12.11 13.83 29.36
CA ALA A 124 13.44 13.76 28.75
C ALA A 124 13.42 13.21 27.31
N SER A 125 12.58 12.20 27.04
CA SER A 125 12.44 11.60 25.70
C SER A 125 11.78 12.56 24.71
N GLU A 126 10.73 13.26 25.12
CA GLU A 126 10.07 14.28 24.29
C GLU A 126 11.02 15.45 23.98
N THR A 127 11.86 15.84 24.95
CA THR A 127 12.89 16.87 24.75
C THR A 127 14.00 16.41 23.80
N ALA A 128 14.43 15.15 23.87
CA ALA A 128 15.46 14.59 22.99
C ALA A 128 14.99 14.54 21.53
N MET A 129 13.75 14.09 21.29
CA MET A 129 13.18 14.08 19.94
C MET A 129 12.99 15.48 19.36
N ALA A 130 12.56 16.44 20.18
CA ALA A 130 12.46 17.85 19.75
C ALA A 130 13.82 18.43 19.31
N GLN A 131 14.93 18.02 19.95
CA GLN A 131 16.28 18.42 19.53
C GLN A 131 16.68 17.81 18.18
N VAL A 132 16.30 16.56 17.92
CA VAL A 132 16.55 15.90 16.63
C VAL A 132 15.78 16.58 15.51
N ASP A 133 14.50 16.88 15.74
CA ASP A 133 13.65 17.59 14.78
C ASP A 133 14.19 19.00 14.49
N ALA A 134 14.61 19.73 15.54
CA ALA A 134 15.22 21.05 15.38
C ALA A 134 16.53 21.00 14.55
N ALA A 135 17.36 19.96 14.71
CA ALA A 135 18.57 19.79 13.93
C ALA A 135 18.26 19.46 12.45
N ILE A 136 17.22 18.68 12.17
CA ILE A 136 16.73 18.41 10.80
C ILE A 136 16.20 19.71 10.18
N ASP A 137 15.39 20.48 10.92
CA ASP A 137 14.86 21.77 10.48
C ASP A 137 15.98 22.75 10.13
N GLU A 138 17.00 22.84 10.98
CA GLU A 138 18.16 23.70 10.75
C GLU A 138 18.92 23.30 9.48
N LEU A 139 19.16 21.99 9.28
CA LEU A 139 19.83 21.48 8.08
C LEU A 139 19.04 21.79 6.81
N VAL A 140 17.72 21.54 6.80
CA VAL A 140 16.85 21.83 5.66
C VAL A 140 16.81 23.32 5.37
N GLN A 141 16.77 24.16 6.40
CA GLN A 141 16.78 25.61 6.23
C GLN A 141 18.14 26.12 5.71
N ALA A 142 19.25 25.56 6.18
CA ALA A 142 20.57 25.86 5.65
C ALA A 142 20.71 25.39 4.19
N TRP A 143 20.18 24.22 3.84
CA TRP A 143 20.11 23.74 2.46
C TRP A 143 19.34 24.71 1.57
N ARG A 144 18.12 25.09 1.97
CA ARG A 144 17.24 25.99 1.21
C ARG A 144 17.90 27.34 0.96
N THR A 145 18.53 27.92 1.98
CA THR A 145 19.12 29.27 1.92
C THR A 145 20.55 29.30 1.39
N SER A 146 21.24 28.16 1.27
CA SER A 146 22.60 28.12 0.75
C SER A 146 22.67 28.57 -0.71
N SER A 147 23.67 29.40 -1.02
CA SER A 147 24.05 29.81 -2.37
C SER A 147 25.13 28.90 -2.98
N ALA A 148 25.64 27.93 -2.22
CA ALA A 148 26.59 26.94 -2.71
C ALA A 148 25.89 25.89 -3.60
N ARG A 149 26.66 25.31 -4.52
CA ARG A 149 26.27 24.07 -5.19
C ARG A 149 26.43 22.93 -4.18
N VAL A 150 25.39 22.11 -3.98
CA VAL A 150 25.42 21.09 -2.93
C VAL A 150 25.10 19.71 -3.49
N VAL A 151 25.87 18.70 -3.07
CA VAL A 151 25.56 17.29 -3.31
C VAL A 151 25.48 16.58 -1.97
N ALA A 152 24.28 16.14 -1.60
CA ALA A 152 24.09 15.34 -0.40
C ALA A 152 23.97 13.85 -0.76
N VAL A 153 24.74 13.02 -0.06
CA VAL A 153 24.67 11.57 -0.18
C VAL A 153 23.94 11.00 1.02
N SER A 154 22.92 10.20 0.76
CA SER A 154 22.17 9.49 1.80
C SER A 154 21.90 8.04 1.44
N ASN A 155 21.70 7.22 2.46
CA ASN A 155 21.25 5.86 2.24
C ASN A 155 19.75 5.87 1.99
N GLU A 156 19.30 5.09 1.00
CA GLU A 156 17.90 4.71 0.97
C GLU A 156 17.70 3.49 1.90
N VAL A 157 16.89 3.67 2.93
CA VAL A 157 16.62 2.67 3.98
C VAL A 157 15.17 2.20 3.98
N GLY A 158 14.28 2.85 3.20
CA GLY A 158 12.89 2.46 3.04
C GLY A 158 12.70 1.12 2.29
N TRP A 159 13.70 0.70 1.52
CA TRP A 159 13.67 -0.58 0.77
C TRP A 159 14.20 -1.79 1.56
N GLY A 160 14.65 -1.59 2.80
CA GLY A 160 15.15 -2.65 3.67
C GLY A 160 14.04 -3.34 4.49
N ILE A 161 14.41 -4.41 5.21
CA ILE A 161 13.53 -5.05 6.19
C ILE A 161 13.23 -4.05 7.33
N VAL A 162 11.99 -4.04 7.82
CA VAL A 162 11.62 -3.25 9.01
C VAL A 162 12.47 -3.71 10.20
N PRO A 163 13.28 -2.85 10.83
CA PRO A 163 14.14 -3.30 11.92
C PRO A 163 13.34 -3.79 13.14
N GLU A 164 13.77 -4.89 13.73
CA GLU A 164 13.14 -5.47 14.94
C GLU A 164 13.32 -4.57 16.17
N THR A 165 14.41 -3.78 16.22
CA THR A 165 14.71 -2.89 17.34
C THR A 165 14.05 -1.51 17.16
N ARG A 166 13.63 -0.90 18.28
CA ARG A 166 13.11 0.49 18.30
C ARG A 166 14.11 1.45 17.68
N ALA A 167 15.38 1.37 18.09
CA ALA A 167 16.46 2.19 17.55
C ALA A 167 16.58 2.07 16.02
N GLY A 168 16.42 0.87 15.48
CA GLY A 168 16.43 0.66 14.03
C GLY A 168 15.24 1.30 13.33
N ARG A 169 14.01 1.15 13.87
CA ARG A 169 12.81 1.80 13.31
C ARG A 169 12.91 3.32 13.37
N LEU A 170 13.29 3.87 14.52
CA LEU A 170 13.50 5.30 14.73
C LEU A 170 14.48 5.88 13.70
N PHE A 171 15.65 5.26 13.55
CA PHE A 171 16.65 5.70 12.58
C PHE A 171 16.13 5.63 11.15
N ARG A 172 15.45 4.53 10.77
CA ARG A 172 14.89 4.35 9.43
C ARG A 172 13.87 5.44 9.12
N ASP A 173 12.91 5.65 10.02
CA ASP A 173 11.79 6.56 9.80
C ASP A 173 12.27 8.01 9.74
N LEU A 174 13.18 8.42 10.63
CA LEU A 174 13.79 9.76 10.61
C LEU A 174 14.67 9.99 9.37
N LEU A 175 15.48 9.01 8.96
CA LEU A 175 16.30 9.15 7.76
C LEU A 175 15.43 9.23 6.50
N GLY A 176 14.33 8.47 6.46
CA GLY A 176 13.32 8.57 5.41
C GLY A 176 12.70 9.96 5.33
N THR A 177 12.27 10.52 6.47
CA THR A 177 11.73 11.89 6.55
C THR A 177 12.75 12.94 6.11
N LEU A 178 14.01 12.84 6.57
CA LEU A 178 15.09 13.74 6.16
C LEU A 178 15.34 13.67 4.64
N ASN A 179 15.37 12.47 4.07
CA ASN A 179 15.56 12.27 2.64
C ASN A 179 14.44 12.91 1.83
N GLN A 180 13.18 12.74 2.24
CA GLN A 180 12.02 13.37 1.59
C GLN A 180 12.12 14.89 1.63
N ARG A 181 12.38 15.47 2.81
CA ARG A 181 12.46 16.93 3.00
C ARG A 181 13.58 17.58 2.19
N LEU A 182 14.76 16.95 2.09
CA LEU A 182 15.85 17.48 1.27
C LEU A 182 15.60 17.24 -0.23
N SER A 183 14.97 16.14 -0.61
CA SER A 183 14.62 15.85 -2.01
C SER A 183 13.61 16.84 -2.56
N ALA A 184 12.63 17.28 -1.75
CA ALA A 184 11.65 18.30 -2.12
C ALA A 184 12.28 19.68 -2.39
N GLU A 185 13.45 19.94 -1.79
CA GLU A 185 14.22 21.19 -1.93
C GLU A 185 15.41 21.05 -2.88
N ALA A 186 15.56 19.90 -3.55
CA ALA A 186 16.66 19.63 -4.47
C ALA A 186 16.25 19.91 -5.92
N ASP A 187 17.17 20.45 -6.71
CA ASP A 187 16.96 20.61 -8.15
C ASP A 187 16.94 19.26 -8.88
N ARG A 188 17.60 18.25 -8.28
CA ARG A 188 17.74 16.92 -8.85
C ARG A 188 17.87 15.85 -7.77
N VAL A 189 17.17 14.74 -7.96
CA VAL A 189 17.26 13.58 -7.07
C VAL A 189 17.68 12.35 -7.88
N VAL A 190 18.78 11.73 -7.48
CA VAL A 190 19.37 10.60 -8.19
C VAL A 190 19.38 9.38 -7.28
N LEU A 191 18.81 8.28 -7.76
CA LEU A 191 18.91 6.98 -7.11
C LEU A 191 20.07 6.18 -7.72
N CYS A 192 20.97 5.68 -6.87
CA CYS A 192 22.09 4.85 -7.29
C CYS A 192 21.93 3.38 -6.84
N VAL A 193 21.93 2.45 -7.80
CA VAL A 193 21.80 1.00 -7.60
C VAL A 193 22.90 0.29 -8.37
N ALA A 194 23.71 -0.53 -7.68
CA ALA A 194 24.79 -1.33 -8.27
C ALA A 194 25.74 -0.54 -9.22
N GLY A 195 26.03 0.71 -8.88
CA GLY A 195 26.90 1.61 -9.62
C GLY A 195 26.23 2.32 -10.80
N ARG A 196 24.94 2.09 -11.04
CA ARG A 196 24.11 2.76 -12.05
C ARG A 196 23.22 3.80 -11.39
N THR A 197 22.80 4.80 -12.16
CA THR A 197 21.97 5.91 -11.65
C THR A 197 20.67 6.05 -12.41
N LEU A 198 19.61 6.34 -11.67
CA LEU A 198 18.28 6.69 -12.17
C LEU A 198 17.92 8.09 -11.65
N ASP A 199 17.44 8.96 -12.54
CA ASP A 199 16.92 10.28 -12.16
C ASP A 199 15.45 10.14 -11.73
N LEU A 200 15.09 10.66 -10.55
CA LEU A 200 13.75 10.47 -9.98
C LEU A 200 12.74 11.54 -10.41
N GLY A 201 13.17 12.55 -11.19
CA GLY A 201 12.29 13.63 -11.66
C GLY A 201 11.81 14.56 -10.52
N PRO A 202 11.13 15.67 -10.86
CA PRO A 202 10.56 16.57 -9.86
C PRO A 202 9.38 15.91 -9.14
N GLU A 203 9.18 16.28 -7.88
CA GLU A 203 7.99 15.90 -7.11
C GLU A 203 6.74 16.40 -7.85
N THR A 204 5.83 15.50 -8.23
CA THR A 204 4.51 15.88 -8.74
C THR A 204 3.70 16.41 -7.57
N ALA A 205 3.69 17.73 -7.37
CA ALA A 205 2.98 18.36 -6.27
C ALA A 205 1.48 18.02 -6.29
N SER A 206 1.03 17.18 -5.37
CA SER A 206 -0.38 17.06 -5.00
C SER A 206 -0.63 17.92 -3.77
N THR A 207 -1.03 19.18 -3.96
CA THR A 207 -1.50 20.08 -2.89
C THR A 207 -3.00 20.33 -3.08
N PRO A 208 -3.85 20.26 -2.02
CA PRO A 208 -5.29 20.39 -2.15
C PRO A 208 -5.67 21.87 -2.40
N ALA A 209 -6.01 22.21 -3.64
CA ALA A 209 -6.44 23.55 -4.01
C ALA A 209 -7.91 23.78 -3.65
N ARG A 210 -8.17 24.93 -3.00
CA ARG A 210 -9.52 25.45 -2.74
C ARG A 210 -10.24 25.72 -4.06
N HIS A 211 -11.51 25.30 -4.13
CA HIS A 211 -12.40 25.46 -5.28
C HIS A 211 -12.74 26.95 -5.54
N GLU A 212 -12.34 27.46 -6.71
CA GLU A 212 -13.10 28.45 -7.47
C GLU A 212 -13.22 27.96 -8.93
N PRO A 213 -14.37 28.18 -9.60
CA PRO A 213 -14.64 27.58 -10.90
C PRO A 213 -14.09 28.44 -12.04
N PRO A 214 -13.33 27.88 -13.01
CA PRO A 214 -13.08 28.57 -14.26
C PRO A 214 -14.04 28.11 -15.35
N GLU A 215 -14.43 29.07 -16.17
CA GLU A 215 -15.26 28.95 -17.35
C GLU A 215 -14.61 28.09 -18.45
N SER A 216 -15.49 27.61 -19.32
CA SER A 216 -15.30 26.72 -20.45
C SER A 216 -14.15 27.10 -21.40
N HIS A 217 -13.30 26.12 -21.76
CA HIS A 217 -12.82 25.90 -23.14
C HIS A 217 -12.41 24.42 -23.33
N SER A 218 -12.52 23.96 -24.57
CA SER A 218 -12.80 22.59 -25.04
C SER A 218 -11.65 21.58 -25.10
N GLU A 219 -12.02 20.32 -24.81
CA GLU A 219 -11.58 19.03 -25.39
C GLU A 219 -10.08 18.66 -25.48
N VAL A 220 -9.67 17.78 -24.54
CA VAL A 220 -8.75 16.65 -24.78
C VAL A 220 -9.33 15.41 -24.08
N ALA A 221 -9.30 14.27 -24.76
CA ALA A 221 -9.99 13.03 -24.41
C ALA A 221 -9.51 12.37 -23.10
N GLY A 222 -10.48 11.98 -22.25
CA GLY A 222 -10.47 10.69 -21.54
C GLY A 222 -9.64 10.53 -20.26
N GLN A 223 -9.72 11.43 -19.28
CA GLN A 223 -9.42 11.04 -17.89
C GLN A 223 -10.72 10.71 -17.17
N ALA A 224 -10.93 9.42 -16.86
CA ALA A 224 -12.02 8.99 -16.00
C ALA A 224 -11.94 9.74 -14.67
N ARG A 225 -13.05 10.36 -14.24
CA ARG A 225 -13.13 11.00 -12.92
C ARG A 225 -12.90 9.92 -11.86
N ARG A 226 -11.90 10.13 -11.00
CA ARG A 226 -11.68 9.25 -9.84
C ARG A 226 -12.85 9.38 -8.87
N GLY A 227 -13.27 8.27 -8.29
CA GLY A 227 -14.27 8.24 -7.24
C GLY A 227 -13.76 8.86 -5.95
N VAL A 228 -14.68 9.19 -5.04
CA VAL A 228 -14.37 9.71 -3.71
C VAL A 228 -15.05 8.82 -2.68
N PRO A 229 -14.30 8.14 -1.78
CA PRO A 229 -14.91 7.31 -0.76
C PRO A 229 -15.74 8.18 0.19
N ALA A 230 -16.83 7.62 0.72
CA ALA A 230 -17.62 8.28 1.75
C ALA A 230 -16.75 8.56 2.98
N PRO A 231 -17.01 9.67 3.70
CA PRO A 231 -16.24 9.99 4.91
C PRO A 231 -16.51 8.94 5.99
N VAL A 232 -15.43 8.50 6.66
CA VAL A 232 -15.53 7.69 7.88
C VAL A 232 -15.71 8.62 9.07
N ASP A 233 -16.66 8.30 9.95
CA ASP A 233 -16.89 9.06 11.18
C ASP A 233 -15.83 8.70 12.22
N ARG A 234 -14.80 9.56 12.32
CA ARG A 234 -13.70 9.38 13.25
C ARG A 234 -14.14 9.57 14.70
N ASP A 235 -15.06 10.50 14.95
CA ASP A 235 -15.56 10.79 16.30
C ASP A 235 -16.31 9.59 16.87
N SER A 236 -17.12 8.91 16.06
CA SER A 236 -17.77 7.65 16.45
C SER A 236 -16.76 6.54 16.72
N GLY A 237 -15.66 6.46 15.95
CA GLY A 237 -14.58 5.51 16.18
C GLY A 237 -13.84 5.77 17.50
N ASP A 238 -13.50 7.03 17.77
CA ASP A 238 -12.78 7.43 18.98
C ASP A 238 -13.65 7.22 20.23
N GLN A 239 -14.94 7.59 20.17
CA GLN A 239 -15.89 7.30 21.24
C GLN A 239 -16.10 5.80 21.46
N ALA A 240 -16.13 4.99 20.38
CA ALA A 240 -16.20 3.54 20.52
C ALA A 240 -14.96 2.99 21.25
N ARG A 241 -13.77 3.52 20.96
CA ARG A 241 -12.54 3.12 21.64
C ARG A 241 -12.58 3.47 23.13
N GLU A 242 -13.00 4.68 23.49
CA GLU A 242 -13.17 5.08 24.89
C GLU A 242 -14.14 4.16 25.64
N LEU A 243 -15.28 3.81 25.01
CA LEU A 243 -16.25 2.88 25.60
C LEU A 243 -15.65 1.48 25.79
N ILE A 244 -14.92 0.96 24.80
CA ILE A 244 -14.32 -0.37 24.83
C ILE A 244 -13.19 -0.45 25.86
N ASP A 245 -12.40 0.60 26.03
CA ASP A 245 -11.34 0.69 27.05
C ASP A 245 -11.91 0.74 28.47
N GLY A 246 -13.13 1.28 28.63
CA GLY A 246 -13.88 1.28 29.89
C GLY A 246 -14.62 -0.03 30.23
N LEU A 247 -14.61 -1.03 29.34
CA LEU A 247 -15.23 -2.33 29.62
C LEU A 247 -14.52 -3.08 30.74
N ALA A 248 -15.23 -3.99 31.41
CA ALA A 248 -14.76 -4.84 32.51
C ALA A 248 -13.68 -5.87 32.10
N LYS A 249 -12.53 -5.36 31.64
CA LYS A 249 -11.36 -6.08 31.15
C LYS A 249 -10.12 -5.17 31.22
N PRO A 250 -8.89 -5.70 31.24
CA PRO A 250 -7.71 -4.87 30.99
C PRO A 250 -7.79 -4.21 29.61
N VAL A 251 -7.30 -2.97 29.50
CA VAL A 251 -7.26 -2.22 28.23
C VAL A 251 -6.53 -3.03 27.15
N GLY A 252 -7.15 -3.15 25.97
CA GLY A 252 -6.62 -3.89 24.84
C GLY A 252 -6.61 -5.43 24.97
N SER A 253 -7.12 -6.02 26.05
CA SER A 253 -6.98 -7.47 26.30
C SER A 253 -7.73 -8.36 25.31
N LEU A 254 -8.71 -7.84 24.56
CA LEU A 254 -9.41 -8.56 23.50
C LEU A 254 -8.82 -8.28 22.10
N GLY A 255 -7.77 -7.46 22.02
CA GLY A 255 -6.96 -7.22 20.82
C GLY A 255 -7.80 -6.90 19.58
N ARG A 256 -7.64 -7.71 18.53
CA ARG A 256 -8.26 -7.49 17.22
C ARG A 256 -9.79 -7.39 17.24
N LEU A 257 -10.47 -8.01 18.22
CA LEU A 257 -11.92 -7.86 18.36
C LEU A 257 -12.32 -6.42 18.71
N GLU A 258 -11.49 -5.72 19.51
CA GLU A 258 -11.71 -4.31 19.86
C GLU A 258 -11.53 -3.43 18.63
N GLU A 259 -10.48 -3.68 17.85
CA GLU A 259 -10.19 -2.95 16.62
C GLU A 259 -11.30 -3.08 15.57
N ILE A 260 -11.87 -4.27 15.40
CA ILE A 260 -13.01 -4.51 14.49
C ILE A 260 -14.26 -3.76 14.98
N GLY A 261 -14.49 -3.72 16.30
CA GLY A 261 -15.59 -2.98 16.90
C GLY A 261 -15.49 -1.48 16.63
N VAL A 262 -14.31 -0.89 16.88
CA VAL A 262 -13.99 0.51 16.58
C VAL A 262 -14.10 0.81 15.09
N TRP A 263 -13.57 -0.09 14.25
CA TRP A 263 -13.65 0.04 12.79
C TRP A 263 -15.11 0.16 12.35
N LEU A 264 -15.97 -0.75 12.81
CA LEU A 264 -17.38 -0.78 12.42
C LEU A 264 -18.16 0.42 12.94
N ALA A 265 -17.88 0.87 14.18
CA ALA A 265 -18.48 2.06 14.77
C ALA A 265 -18.28 3.31 13.90
N GLY A 266 -17.05 3.53 13.42
CA GLY A 266 -16.75 4.66 12.55
C GLY A 266 -17.40 4.59 11.15
N ARG A 267 -17.65 3.38 10.63
CA ARG A 267 -18.35 3.23 9.33
C ARG A 267 -19.86 3.33 9.47
N GLN A 268 -20.40 3.01 10.66
CA GLN A 268 -21.82 3.13 10.94
C GLN A 268 -22.22 4.50 11.50
N GLY A 269 -21.24 5.36 11.83
CA GLY A 269 -21.48 6.67 12.46
C GLY A 269 -22.16 6.54 13.83
N ALA A 270 -21.79 5.50 14.60
CA ALA A 270 -22.35 5.23 15.91
C ALA A 270 -21.30 4.63 16.86
N PRO A 271 -21.05 5.23 18.04
CA PRO A 271 -20.06 4.71 19.01
C PRO A 271 -20.34 3.28 19.49
N ALA A 272 -21.62 2.93 19.62
CA ALA A 272 -22.03 1.55 19.86
C ALA A 272 -22.33 0.88 18.50
N PRO A 273 -21.44 0.02 17.98
CA PRO A 273 -21.66 -0.60 16.69
C PRO A 273 -22.89 -1.51 16.75
N ARG A 274 -23.64 -1.54 15.65
CA ARG A 274 -24.83 -2.37 15.45
C ARG A 274 -24.47 -3.63 14.68
N TYR A 275 -25.18 -4.71 14.97
CA TYR A 275 -25.07 -5.93 14.16
C TYR A 275 -25.49 -5.61 12.73
N PRO A 276 -24.78 -6.15 11.71
CA PRO A 276 -25.28 -6.10 10.34
C PRO A 276 -26.67 -6.74 10.28
N SER A 277 -27.66 -5.94 9.88
CA SER A 277 -29.04 -6.37 9.72
C SER A 277 -29.20 -7.28 8.50
N ARG A 278 -28.37 -7.08 7.47
CA ARG A 278 -28.30 -7.95 6.31
C ARG A 278 -26.94 -7.91 5.66
N THR A 279 -26.31 -9.10 5.58
CA THR A 279 -25.09 -9.30 4.80
C THR A 279 -25.43 -9.80 3.40
N GLY A 280 -25.11 -9.00 2.37
CA GLY A 280 -25.28 -9.35 0.96
C GLY A 280 -24.00 -9.92 0.36
N VAL A 281 -24.09 -11.08 -0.28
CA VAL A 281 -22.98 -11.71 -1.01
C VAL A 281 -23.29 -11.67 -2.50
N THR A 282 -22.40 -11.09 -3.30
CA THR A 282 -22.49 -11.09 -4.76
C THR A 282 -21.30 -11.86 -5.33
N VAL A 283 -21.58 -13.06 -5.86
CA VAL A 283 -20.61 -13.91 -6.55
C VAL A 283 -20.59 -13.51 -8.03
N ILE A 284 -19.44 -13.06 -8.51
CA ILE A 284 -19.26 -12.51 -9.85
C ILE A 284 -18.47 -13.52 -10.68
N ALA A 285 -19.06 -13.98 -11.78
CA ALA A 285 -18.54 -15.11 -12.55
C ALA A 285 -18.06 -14.70 -13.96
N GLY A 286 -16.93 -15.30 -14.37
CA GLY A 286 -16.33 -15.09 -15.68
C GLY A 286 -15.37 -16.22 -16.08
N ASP A 287 -15.23 -16.47 -17.39
CA ASP A 287 -14.25 -17.41 -17.93
C ASP A 287 -13.05 -16.69 -18.55
N HIS A 288 -11.87 -17.30 -18.44
CA HIS A 288 -10.62 -16.68 -18.89
C HIS A 288 -9.94 -17.47 -20.00
N GLY A 289 -9.45 -16.77 -21.03
CA GLY A 289 -8.78 -17.40 -22.19
C GLY A 289 -7.52 -18.21 -21.82
N ILE A 290 -6.91 -17.93 -20.67
CA ILE A 290 -5.72 -18.63 -20.16
C ILE A 290 -6.03 -19.91 -19.38
N ALA A 291 -7.31 -20.21 -19.15
CA ALA A 291 -7.76 -21.25 -18.21
C ALA A 291 -7.14 -22.63 -18.50
N ALA A 292 -7.07 -23.01 -19.78
CA ALA A 292 -6.57 -24.31 -20.22
C ALA A 292 -5.09 -24.55 -19.88
N ASP A 293 -4.31 -23.50 -19.71
CA ASP A 293 -2.86 -23.58 -19.46
C ASP A 293 -2.46 -23.28 -18.00
N ALA A 294 -3.40 -22.81 -17.18
CA ALA A 294 -3.12 -22.28 -15.85
C ALA A 294 -3.99 -22.86 -14.72
N SER A 295 -4.91 -23.78 -15.03
CA SER A 295 -5.79 -24.42 -14.04
C SER A 295 -5.78 -25.93 -14.15
N ALA A 296 -5.97 -26.60 -13.01
CA ALA A 296 -6.18 -28.04 -12.94
C ALA A 296 -7.58 -28.49 -13.42
N TYR A 297 -8.51 -27.55 -13.61
CA TYR A 297 -9.90 -27.82 -13.97
C TYR A 297 -10.24 -27.25 -15.36
N PRO A 298 -11.12 -27.92 -16.13
CA PRO A 298 -11.59 -27.41 -17.42
C PRO A 298 -12.51 -26.20 -17.24
N ALA A 299 -12.54 -25.29 -18.22
CA ALA A 299 -13.37 -24.08 -18.19
C ALA A 299 -14.88 -24.36 -17.99
N SER A 300 -15.37 -25.53 -18.42
CA SER A 300 -16.76 -25.94 -18.19
C SER A 300 -17.16 -26.00 -16.71
N VAL A 301 -16.20 -26.07 -15.78
CA VAL A 301 -16.47 -26.05 -14.34
C VAL A 301 -17.06 -24.71 -13.89
N THR A 302 -16.69 -23.57 -14.50
CA THR A 302 -17.26 -22.27 -14.14
C THR A 302 -18.78 -22.28 -14.27
N ALA A 303 -19.31 -22.70 -15.42
CA ALA A 303 -20.75 -22.77 -15.67
C ALA A 303 -21.45 -23.76 -14.72
N ALA A 304 -20.83 -24.91 -14.44
CA ALA A 304 -21.37 -25.87 -13.48
C ALA A 304 -21.49 -25.25 -12.08
N MET A 305 -20.45 -24.53 -11.64
CA MET A 305 -20.47 -23.86 -10.33
C MET A 305 -21.43 -22.68 -10.28
N VAL A 306 -21.62 -21.91 -11.36
CA VAL A 306 -22.66 -20.87 -11.40
C VAL A 306 -24.03 -21.48 -11.13
N ARG A 307 -24.35 -22.62 -11.76
CA ARG A 307 -25.59 -23.35 -11.51
C ARG A 307 -25.68 -23.81 -10.06
N THR A 308 -24.58 -24.35 -9.50
CA THR A 308 -24.52 -24.80 -8.10
C THR A 308 -24.75 -23.66 -7.10
N VAL A 309 -24.20 -22.47 -7.36
CA VAL A 309 -24.44 -21.28 -6.53
C VAL A 309 -25.90 -20.82 -6.66
N ALA A 310 -26.43 -20.80 -7.89
CA ALA A 310 -27.81 -20.41 -8.19
C ALA A 310 -28.85 -21.36 -7.56
N THR A 311 -28.53 -22.67 -7.45
CA THR A 311 -29.39 -23.67 -6.78
C THR A 311 -29.17 -23.75 -5.27
N GLY A 312 -28.27 -22.95 -4.70
CA GLY A 312 -28.08 -22.89 -3.25
C GLY A 312 -27.22 -24.02 -2.67
N GLN A 313 -26.38 -24.66 -3.48
CA GLN A 313 -25.68 -25.90 -3.13
C GLN A 313 -24.15 -25.76 -3.04
N ALA A 314 -23.59 -24.57 -3.27
CA ALA A 314 -22.15 -24.33 -3.16
C ALA A 314 -21.72 -24.08 -1.70
N ALA A 315 -20.41 -24.08 -1.47
CA ALA A 315 -19.84 -23.81 -0.14
C ALA A 315 -20.25 -22.42 0.36
N ILE A 316 -20.26 -21.42 -0.52
CA ILE A 316 -20.73 -20.08 -0.19
C ILE A 316 -22.19 -20.07 0.29
N ASN A 317 -23.06 -20.89 -0.32
CA ASN A 317 -24.47 -20.98 0.11
C ASN A 317 -24.60 -21.62 1.49
N ALA A 318 -23.81 -22.66 1.77
CA ALA A 318 -23.80 -23.31 3.08
C ALA A 318 -23.39 -22.34 4.19
N LEU A 319 -22.28 -21.60 3.99
CA LEU A 319 -21.82 -20.59 4.96
C LEU A 319 -22.79 -19.40 5.07
N ALA A 320 -23.39 -18.97 3.96
CA ALA A 320 -24.36 -17.89 3.97
C ALA A 320 -25.61 -18.27 4.75
N SER A 321 -26.13 -19.49 4.56
CA SER A 321 -27.26 -20.01 5.32
C SER A 321 -26.95 -20.05 6.82
N GLU A 322 -25.77 -20.53 7.21
CA GLU A 322 -25.36 -20.59 8.62
C GLU A 322 -25.25 -19.20 9.27
N HIS A 323 -24.89 -18.18 8.49
CA HIS A 323 -24.68 -16.83 9.01
C HIS A 323 -25.80 -15.85 8.67
N GLY A 324 -26.90 -16.31 8.05
CA GLY A 324 -28.02 -15.45 7.67
C GLY A 324 -27.64 -14.39 6.62
N ALA A 325 -26.69 -14.70 5.75
CA ALA A 325 -26.32 -13.88 4.60
C ALA A 325 -27.12 -14.29 3.36
N THR A 326 -27.33 -13.37 2.42
CA THR A 326 -28.04 -13.64 1.15
C THR A 326 -27.05 -13.71 0.00
N VAL A 327 -27.10 -14.77 -0.82
CA VAL A 327 -26.19 -14.96 -1.96
C VAL A 327 -26.90 -14.68 -3.28
N ARG A 328 -26.25 -13.91 -4.16
CA ARG A 328 -26.59 -13.75 -5.57
C ARG A 328 -25.38 -14.11 -6.43
N VAL A 329 -25.60 -14.78 -7.54
CA VAL A 329 -24.57 -15.04 -8.56
C VAL A 329 -24.89 -14.26 -9.82
N ARG A 330 -23.86 -13.66 -10.43
CA ARG A 330 -23.95 -12.78 -11.60
C ARG A 330 -22.94 -13.23 -12.65
N ASP A 331 -23.40 -13.47 -13.88
CA ASP A 331 -22.59 -13.82 -15.04
C ASP A 331 -22.17 -12.53 -15.77
N LEU A 332 -20.86 -12.25 -15.75
CA LEU A 332 -20.27 -11.12 -16.46
C LEU A 332 -19.49 -11.58 -17.71
N GLY A 333 -19.09 -12.85 -17.74
CA GLY A 333 -18.07 -13.34 -18.66
C GLY A 333 -18.05 -14.85 -18.91
N VAL A 334 -19.04 -15.62 -18.46
CA VAL A 334 -19.04 -17.09 -18.59
C VAL A 334 -19.17 -17.48 -20.06
N ALA A 335 -18.34 -18.39 -20.56
CA ALA A 335 -18.32 -18.77 -21.96
C ALA A 335 -19.52 -19.63 -22.38
N SER A 336 -20.08 -20.39 -21.44
CA SER A 336 -21.25 -21.23 -21.66
C SER A 336 -22.55 -20.41 -21.71
N ASP A 337 -23.55 -20.95 -22.40
CA ASP A 337 -24.92 -20.44 -22.32
C ASP A 337 -25.54 -20.80 -20.97
N LEU A 338 -26.03 -19.78 -20.27
CA LEU A 338 -26.69 -19.84 -18.97
C LEU A 338 -28.12 -19.30 -19.05
N SER A 339 -28.69 -19.18 -20.25
CA SER A 339 -30.04 -18.67 -20.49
C SER A 339 -31.15 -19.52 -19.84
N ASP A 340 -30.84 -20.74 -19.40
CA ASP A 340 -31.73 -21.59 -18.61
C ASP A 340 -31.83 -21.17 -17.13
N LEU A 341 -30.95 -20.29 -16.64
CA LEU A 341 -31.04 -19.68 -15.32
C LEU A 341 -31.92 -18.43 -15.33
N SER A 342 -32.23 -17.91 -14.14
CA SER A 342 -32.97 -16.64 -13.99
C SER A 342 -32.26 -15.51 -14.73
N THR A 343 -33.03 -14.60 -15.34
CA THR A 343 -32.50 -13.38 -15.99
C THR A 343 -31.60 -12.56 -15.07
N SER A 344 -31.87 -12.58 -13.76
CA SER A 344 -30.98 -11.93 -12.77
C SER A 344 -29.55 -12.46 -12.79
N VAL A 345 -29.32 -13.71 -13.18
CA VAL A 345 -27.95 -14.24 -13.31
C VAL A 345 -27.27 -13.66 -14.54
N THR A 346 -27.98 -13.44 -15.65
CA THR A 346 -27.37 -13.19 -16.98
C THR A 346 -27.54 -11.75 -17.50
N GLU A 347 -28.32 -10.91 -16.83
CA GLU A 347 -28.66 -9.55 -17.29
C GLU A 347 -27.46 -8.60 -17.45
N HIS A 348 -26.35 -8.86 -16.74
CA HIS A 348 -25.13 -8.05 -16.79
C HIS A 348 -24.02 -8.63 -17.69
N LYS A 349 -24.28 -9.69 -18.45
CA LYS A 349 -23.24 -10.36 -19.25
C LYS A 349 -22.61 -9.42 -20.26
N ILE A 350 -21.30 -9.22 -20.16
CA ILE A 350 -20.53 -8.32 -21.04
C ILE A 350 -20.02 -9.06 -22.28
N ARG A 351 -19.55 -10.30 -22.09
CA ARG A 351 -19.01 -11.15 -23.16
C ARG A 351 -18.98 -12.63 -22.74
N SER A 352 -18.57 -13.50 -23.66
CA SER A 352 -18.40 -14.94 -23.42
C SER A 352 -16.90 -15.29 -23.41
N GLY A 353 -16.31 -15.36 -22.22
CA GLY A 353 -14.88 -15.60 -22.01
C GLY A 353 -13.96 -14.43 -22.39
N THR A 354 -12.81 -14.29 -21.75
CA THR A 354 -11.78 -13.28 -22.12
C THR A 354 -10.87 -13.76 -23.25
N GLY A 355 -10.11 -12.82 -23.83
CA GLY A 355 -8.88 -13.15 -24.56
C GLY A 355 -7.79 -13.71 -23.64
N ARG A 356 -6.71 -14.21 -24.24
CA ARG A 356 -5.51 -14.68 -23.56
C ARG A 356 -4.58 -13.53 -23.14
N ILE A 357 -4.59 -13.18 -21.84
CA ILE A 357 -3.89 -12.00 -21.29
C ILE A 357 -2.37 -11.94 -21.52
N ASP A 358 -1.73 -13.07 -21.83
CA ASP A 358 -0.32 -13.18 -22.20
C ASP A 358 -0.03 -12.73 -23.64
N SER A 359 -1.03 -12.71 -24.52
CA SER A 359 -0.85 -12.51 -25.97
C SER A 359 -1.79 -11.51 -26.62
N GLU A 360 -2.95 -11.27 -26.01
CA GLU A 360 -4.00 -10.37 -26.51
C GLU A 360 -4.74 -9.73 -25.32
N ASP A 361 -5.56 -8.71 -25.61
CA ASP A 361 -6.32 -8.04 -24.56
C ASP A 361 -7.45 -8.93 -24.05
N ALA A 362 -7.68 -8.92 -22.74
CA ALA A 362 -8.78 -9.64 -22.10
C ALA A 362 -10.14 -9.24 -22.69
N MET A 363 -10.32 -7.93 -22.90
CA MET A 363 -11.54 -7.30 -23.44
C MET A 363 -11.27 -5.91 -24.03
N THR A 364 -12.24 -5.35 -24.74
CA THR A 364 -12.12 -3.97 -25.24
C THR A 364 -12.22 -2.96 -24.09
N SER A 365 -11.72 -1.74 -24.28
CA SER A 365 -11.86 -0.65 -23.30
C SER A 365 -13.33 -0.38 -22.97
N ASP A 366 -14.22 -0.37 -23.96
CA ASP A 366 -15.65 -0.15 -23.76
C ASP A 366 -16.28 -1.29 -22.93
N GLN A 367 -15.86 -2.54 -23.17
CA GLN A 367 -16.29 -3.68 -22.36
C GLN A 367 -15.80 -3.56 -20.91
N ALA A 368 -14.56 -3.10 -20.69
CA ALA A 368 -14.04 -2.88 -19.35
C ALA A 368 -14.82 -1.79 -18.61
N GLN A 369 -15.11 -0.66 -19.26
CA GLN A 369 -15.93 0.41 -18.67
C GLN A 369 -17.35 -0.06 -18.37
N ALA A 370 -17.98 -0.78 -19.30
CA ALA A 370 -19.32 -1.35 -19.09
C ALA A 370 -19.35 -2.37 -17.94
N ALA A 371 -18.30 -3.18 -17.80
CA ALA A 371 -18.16 -4.13 -16.70
C ALA A 371 -18.01 -3.41 -15.35
N ILE A 372 -17.16 -2.38 -15.26
CA ILE A 372 -17.03 -1.55 -14.06
C ILE A 372 -18.37 -0.95 -13.65
N GLU A 373 -19.11 -0.37 -14.60
CA GLU A 373 -20.42 0.21 -14.31
C GLU A 373 -21.45 -0.86 -13.90
N ALA A 374 -21.45 -2.03 -14.54
CA ALA A 374 -22.28 -3.15 -14.10
C ALA A 374 -22.00 -3.54 -12.64
N GLY A 375 -20.73 -3.53 -12.23
CA GLY A 375 -20.29 -3.67 -10.84
C GLY A 375 -20.96 -2.68 -9.88
N ARG A 376 -20.92 -1.40 -10.24
CA ARG A 376 -21.53 -0.31 -9.48
C ARG A 376 -23.04 -0.47 -9.37
N VAL A 377 -23.69 -0.84 -10.47
CA VAL A 377 -25.14 -1.13 -10.51
C VAL A 377 -25.50 -2.29 -9.58
N MET A 378 -24.79 -3.42 -9.67
CA MET A 378 -25.02 -4.59 -8.81
C MET A 378 -24.86 -4.26 -7.31
N MET A 379 -23.90 -3.41 -6.95
CA MET A 379 -23.75 -2.92 -5.58
C MET A 379 -24.99 -2.12 -5.17
N ARG A 380 -25.43 -1.15 -5.98
CA ARG A 380 -26.60 -0.31 -5.66
C ARG A 380 -27.88 -1.13 -5.51
N GLU A 381 -28.05 -2.20 -6.28
CA GLU A 381 -29.17 -3.13 -6.14
C GLU A 381 -29.25 -3.76 -4.74
N GLU A 382 -28.11 -4.07 -4.12
CA GLU A 382 -28.05 -4.59 -2.74
C GLU A 382 -28.62 -3.59 -1.72
N LEU A 383 -28.55 -2.29 -1.99
CA LEU A 383 -29.12 -1.23 -1.16
C LEU A 383 -30.63 -1.05 -1.36
N THR A 384 -31.15 -1.47 -2.52
CA THR A 384 -32.60 -1.38 -2.82
C THR A 384 -33.41 -2.55 -2.27
N CYS A 385 -32.73 -3.60 -1.81
CA CYS A 385 -33.36 -4.74 -1.17
C CYS A 385 -34.07 -4.35 0.15
N SER A 386 -34.95 -5.23 0.63
CA SER A 386 -35.66 -5.04 1.90
C SER A 386 -35.39 -6.20 2.87
N PRO A 387 -34.67 -5.98 3.98
CA PRO A 387 -33.93 -4.74 4.31
C PRO A 387 -32.74 -4.48 3.35
N PRO A 388 -32.23 -3.24 3.26
CA PRO A 388 -30.99 -2.93 2.55
C PRO A 388 -29.81 -3.74 3.12
N ALA A 389 -28.85 -4.12 2.28
CA ALA A 389 -27.61 -4.68 2.80
C ALA A 389 -26.79 -3.57 3.49
N ASP A 390 -26.35 -3.83 4.71
CA ASP A 390 -25.49 -2.93 5.51
C ASP A 390 -24.09 -3.51 5.76
N MET A 391 -23.82 -4.67 5.16
CA MET A 391 -22.51 -5.30 5.05
C MET A 391 -22.48 -6.08 3.73
N LEU A 392 -21.43 -5.92 2.94
CA LEU A 392 -21.30 -6.57 1.64
C LEU A 392 -20.12 -7.54 1.59
N VAL A 393 -20.23 -8.53 0.71
CA VAL A 393 -19.17 -9.48 0.37
C VAL A 393 -19.17 -9.64 -1.14
N ALA A 394 -18.01 -9.45 -1.75
CA ALA A 394 -17.77 -9.85 -3.12
C ALA A 394 -17.17 -11.26 -3.13
N GLY A 395 -17.64 -12.11 -4.04
CA GLY A 395 -17.10 -13.44 -4.29
C GLY A 395 -16.68 -13.59 -5.74
N ASP A 396 -15.61 -14.34 -6.00
CA ASP A 396 -15.17 -14.67 -7.34
C ASP A 396 -15.65 -16.06 -7.78
N LEU A 397 -15.82 -16.25 -9.09
CA LEU A 397 -16.06 -17.56 -9.66
C LEU A 397 -15.56 -17.63 -11.11
N GLY A 398 -14.37 -18.18 -11.33
CA GLY A 398 -13.83 -18.30 -12.68
C GLY A 398 -12.62 -19.21 -12.78
N ILE A 399 -12.63 -20.18 -13.68
CA ILE A 399 -11.45 -21.02 -13.91
C ILE A 399 -10.32 -20.17 -14.53
N GLY A 400 -9.17 -20.15 -13.85
CA GLY A 400 -7.98 -19.40 -14.26
C GLY A 400 -7.88 -17.99 -13.65
N ASN A 401 -8.89 -17.53 -12.91
CA ASN A 401 -8.92 -16.18 -12.35
C ASN A 401 -7.76 -15.86 -11.38
N THR A 402 -7.19 -16.86 -10.69
CA THR A 402 -5.99 -16.68 -9.85
C THR A 402 -4.75 -16.24 -10.64
N THR A 403 -4.66 -16.59 -11.93
CA THR A 403 -3.61 -16.11 -12.83
C THR A 403 -3.81 -14.63 -13.15
N ILE A 404 -5.05 -14.23 -13.41
CA ILE A 404 -5.44 -12.84 -13.67
C ILE A 404 -5.16 -12.00 -12.41
N ALA A 405 -5.54 -12.50 -11.24
CA ALA A 405 -5.30 -11.86 -9.95
C ALA A 405 -3.81 -11.65 -9.69
N ALA A 406 -2.97 -12.66 -9.96
CA ALA A 406 -1.52 -12.55 -9.83
C ALA A 406 -0.93 -11.53 -10.80
N ALA A 407 -1.37 -11.51 -12.07
CA ALA A 407 -0.92 -10.55 -13.07
C ALA A 407 -1.30 -9.10 -12.71
N LEU A 408 -2.54 -8.85 -12.30
CA LEU A 408 -2.98 -7.53 -11.83
C LEU A 408 -2.18 -7.08 -10.60
N THR A 409 -2.02 -7.96 -9.61
CA THR A 409 -1.24 -7.68 -8.40
C THR A 409 0.20 -7.33 -8.75
N GLY A 410 0.87 -8.14 -9.59
CA GLY A 410 2.24 -7.90 -10.02
C GLY A 410 2.39 -6.58 -10.78
N ALA A 411 1.45 -6.27 -11.69
CA ALA A 411 1.48 -5.04 -12.48
C ALA A 411 1.26 -3.78 -11.63
N ILE A 412 0.31 -3.82 -10.69
CA ILE A 412 -0.01 -2.68 -9.82
C ILE A 412 1.10 -2.45 -8.79
N LEU A 413 1.60 -3.50 -8.16
CA LEU A 413 2.59 -3.42 -7.09
C LEU A 413 4.04 -3.38 -7.59
N GLY A 414 4.28 -3.61 -8.88
CA GLY A 414 5.62 -3.71 -9.45
C GLY A 414 6.40 -4.91 -8.93
N LEU A 415 5.72 -6.05 -8.76
CA LEU A 415 6.31 -7.30 -8.26
C LEU A 415 6.52 -8.30 -9.40
N ASP A 416 7.63 -9.03 -9.32
CA ASP A 416 7.96 -10.10 -10.27
C ASP A 416 6.94 -11.24 -10.20
N ALA A 417 6.72 -11.93 -11.33
CA ALA A 417 5.72 -12.98 -11.47
C ALA A 417 5.88 -14.10 -10.43
N GLU A 418 7.12 -14.46 -10.08
CA GLU A 418 7.44 -15.50 -9.09
C GLU A 418 6.95 -15.16 -7.68
N LYS A 419 6.82 -13.87 -7.34
CA LYS A 419 6.40 -13.40 -6.02
C LYS A 419 4.89 -13.41 -5.85
N VAL A 420 4.15 -13.36 -6.96
CA VAL A 420 2.68 -13.25 -6.96
C VAL A 420 1.99 -14.54 -7.40
N THR A 421 2.69 -15.41 -8.13
CA THR A 421 2.08 -16.63 -8.70
C THR A 421 1.97 -17.75 -7.66
N GLY A 422 0.74 -18.14 -7.33
CA GLY A 422 0.42 -19.29 -6.49
C GLY A 422 -0.11 -20.49 -7.26
N ARG A 423 -0.36 -21.59 -6.54
CA ARG A 423 -0.87 -22.85 -7.12
C ARG A 423 -2.36 -22.82 -7.45
N GLY A 424 -3.11 -21.80 -6.99
CA GLY A 424 -4.54 -21.65 -7.20
C GLY A 424 -5.30 -22.95 -6.86
N THR A 425 -5.91 -23.54 -7.88
CA THR A 425 -6.69 -24.78 -7.81
C THR A 425 -5.88 -26.04 -7.43
N GLY A 426 -4.59 -25.89 -7.14
CA GLY A 426 -3.70 -26.98 -6.70
C GLY A 426 -2.90 -27.58 -7.84
N VAL A 427 -2.41 -26.74 -8.75
CA VAL A 427 -1.65 -27.17 -9.93
C VAL A 427 -0.27 -27.74 -9.56
N ASP A 428 0.25 -28.61 -10.43
CA ASP A 428 1.58 -29.21 -10.31
C ASP A 428 2.70 -28.21 -10.66
N ASP A 429 3.96 -28.64 -10.51
CA ASP A 429 5.13 -27.76 -10.74
C ASP A 429 5.26 -27.30 -12.21
N PRO A 430 5.08 -28.18 -13.22
CA PRO A 430 5.07 -27.74 -14.62
C PRO A 430 3.98 -26.71 -14.93
N THR A 431 2.75 -26.90 -14.44
CA THR A 431 1.68 -25.93 -14.64
C THR A 431 1.96 -24.64 -13.85
N LEU A 432 2.55 -24.71 -12.66
CA LEU A 432 2.98 -23.51 -11.91
C LEU A 432 4.04 -22.71 -12.68
N TRP A 433 5.01 -23.38 -13.30
CA TRP A 433 6.02 -22.73 -14.15
C TRP A 433 5.37 -22.01 -15.33
N ARG A 434 4.51 -22.71 -16.09
CA ARG A 434 3.78 -22.10 -17.22
C ARG A 434 2.89 -20.94 -16.77
N LYS A 435 2.21 -21.08 -15.64
CA LYS A 435 1.41 -20.02 -15.04
C LYS A 435 2.26 -18.80 -14.72
N THR A 436 3.47 -18.99 -14.20
CA THR A 436 4.42 -17.91 -13.90
C THR A 436 4.88 -17.19 -15.18
N GLU A 437 5.15 -17.93 -16.27
CA GLU A 437 5.47 -17.33 -17.58
C GLU A 437 4.31 -16.50 -18.14
N ILE A 438 3.06 -17.00 -18.04
CA ILE A 438 1.86 -16.28 -18.43
C ILE A 438 1.73 -14.97 -17.62
N VAL A 439 1.92 -15.05 -16.30
CA VAL A 439 1.86 -13.87 -15.41
C VAL A 439 2.94 -12.86 -15.76
N ALA A 440 4.18 -13.29 -16.04
CA ALA A 440 5.26 -12.40 -16.45
C ALA A 440 4.93 -11.66 -17.75
N ALA A 441 4.46 -12.38 -18.78
CA ALA A 441 4.08 -11.76 -20.05
C ALA A 441 2.91 -10.78 -19.90
N ALA A 442 1.94 -11.10 -19.04
CA ALA A 442 0.82 -10.23 -18.73
C ALA A 442 1.25 -8.95 -18.00
N ILE A 443 2.14 -9.06 -17.01
CA ILE A 443 2.73 -7.89 -16.30
C ILE A 443 3.46 -6.99 -17.29
N ASP A 444 4.26 -7.58 -18.19
CA ASP A 444 5.00 -6.83 -19.20
C ASP A 444 4.07 -6.01 -20.11
N ARG A 445 2.96 -6.62 -20.56
CA ARG A 445 1.93 -5.94 -21.36
C ARG A 445 1.26 -4.80 -20.59
N ALA A 446 1.02 -4.99 -19.30
CA ALA A 446 0.33 -4.02 -18.45
C ALA A 446 1.17 -2.79 -18.09
N HIS A 447 2.49 -2.81 -18.26
CA HIS A 447 3.39 -1.72 -17.84
C HIS A 447 2.97 -0.34 -18.35
N ALA A 448 2.52 -0.23 -19.61
CA ALA A 448 2.13 1.04 -20.21
C ALA A 448 0.78 1.58 -19.70
N VAL A 449 -0.08 0.71 -19.15
CA VAL A 449 -1.46 1.03 -18.77
C VAL A 449 -1.72 0.88 -17.27
N ARG A 450 -0.70 0.55 -16.47
CA ARG A 450 -0.84 0.25 -15.03
C ARG A 450 -1.52 1.33 -14.18
N SER A 451 -1.47 2.59 -14.62
CA SER A 451 -2.08 3.73 -13.93
C SER A 451 -3.50 4.07 -14.41
N ASP A 452 -3.98 3.40 -15.46
CA ASP A 452 -5.34 3.53 -15.99
C ASP A 452 -6.12 2.24 -15.64
N PRO A 453 -7.01 2.27 -14.65
CA PRO A 453 -7.72 1.09 -14.19
C PRO A 453 -8.55 0.40 -15.28
N ALA A 454 -9.19 1.18 -16.17
CA ALA A 454 -10.03 0.63 -17.22
C ALA A 454 -9.18 -0.02 -18.31
N ALA A 455 -8.10 0.64 -18.73
CA ALA A 455 -7.17 0.07 -19.70
C ALA A 455 -6.44 -1.15 -19.12
N LEU A 456 -6.04 -1.13 -17.85
CA LEU A 456 -5.43 -2.26 -17.16
C LEU A 456 -6.34 -3.49 -17.15
N LEU A 457 -7.62 -3.32 -16.80
CA LEU A 457 -8.63 -4.37 -16.83
C LEU A 457 -8.92 -4.87 -18.24
N ALA A 458 -8.92 -3.97 -19.23
CA ALA A 458 -9.08 -4.32 -20.64
C ALA A 458 -7.91 -5.20 -21.13
N THR A 459 -6.68 -4.84 -20.78
CA THR A 459 -5.46 -5.54 -21.21
C THR A 459 -5.29 -6.89 -20.51
N ILE A 460 -5.27 -6.92 -19.17
CA ILE A 460 -4.91 -8.13 -18.39
C ILE A 460 -5.91 -8.53 -17.32
N GLY A 461 -7.15 -8.01 -17.35
CA GLY A 461 -8.21 -8.34 -16.40
C GLY A 461 -9.23 -9.35 -16.95
N GLY A 462 -10.50 -9.06 -16.66
CA GLY A 462 -11.67 -9.80 -17.14
C GLY A 462 -12.96 -9.08 -16.73
N PRO A 463 -14.10 -9.32 -17.41
CA PRO A 463 -15.37 -8.66 -17.08
C PRO A 463 -15.80 -8.85 -15.61
N ASP A 464 -15.53 -10.02 -15.06
CA ASP A 464 -15.76 -10.38 -13.67
C ASP A 464 -14.90 -9.55 -12.70
N LEU A 465 -13.58 -9.47 -12.92
CA LEU A 465 -12.70 -8.62 -12.10
C LEU A 465 -13.00 -7.13 -12.26
N ALA A 466 -13.39 -6.69 -13.47
CA ALA A 466 -13.76 -5.30 -13.72
C ALA A 466 -15.06 -4.92 -13.00
N ALA A 467 -16.08 -5.77 -13.07
CA ALA A 467 -17.31 -5.60 -12.31
C ALA A 467 -17.07 -5.68 -10.81
N MET A 468 -16.20 -6.56 -10.35
CA MET A 468 -15.84 -6.65 -8.94
C MET A 468 -15.11 -5.40 -8.44
N ALA A 469 -14.21 -4.82 -9.23
CA ALA A 469 -13.55 -3.56 -8.92
C ALA A 469 -14.57 -2.41 -8.84
N GLY A 470 -15.51 -2.33 -9.79
CA GLY A 470 -16.60 -1.36 -9.75
C GLY A 470 -17.52 -1.54 -8.53
N PHE A 471 -17.87 -2.78 -8.19
CA PHE A 471 -18.67 -3.13 -7.03
C PHE A 471 -17.99 -2.66 -5.73
N LEU A 472 -16.72 -2.99 -5.55
CA LEU A 472 -15.94 -2.61 -4.36
C LEU A 472 -15.71 -1.09 -4.29
N ALA A 473 -15.42 -0.42 -5.40
CA ALA A 473 -15.32 1.05 -5.43
C ALA A 473 -16.64 1.70 -4.99
N GLU A 474 -17.78 1.19 -5.48
CA GLU A 474 -19.10 1.68 -5.10
C GLU A 474 -19.40 1.44 -3.61
N THR A 475 -18.94 0.31 -3.01
CA THR A 475 -19.07 0.10 -1.55
C THR A 475 -18.48 1.25 -0.75
N ALA A 476 -17.29 1.72 -1.14
CA ALA A 476 -16.65 2.84 -0.46
C ALA A 476 -17.35 4.17 -0.75
N GLU A 477 -17.77 4.44 -1.98
CA GLU A 477 -18.44 5.69 -2.36
C GLU A 477 -19.82 5.86 -1.70
N GLN A 478 -20.55 4.76 -1.50
CA GLN A 478 -21.86 4.76 -0.82
C GLN A 478 -21.75 4.61 0.70
N GLY A 479 -20.54 4.42 1.25
CA GLY A 479 -20.32 4.27 2.68
C GLY A 479 -20.90 2.97 3.25
N VAL A 480 -20.70 1.86 2.54
CA VAL A 480 -21.18 0.53 2.95
C VAL A 480 -19.99 -0.37 3.24
N PRO A 481 -19.83 -0.86 4.48
CA PRO A 481 -18.79 -1.82 4.85
C PRO A 481 -18.77 -3.05 3.95
N ALA A 482 -17.57 -3.51 3.57
CA ALA A 482 -17.41 -4.80 2.87
C ALA A 482 -16.34 -5.69 3.53
N ILE A 483 -16.52 -7.00 3.44
CA ILE A 483 -15.53 -8.00 3.84
C ILE A 483 -14.95 -8.63 2.57
N LEU A 484 -13.64 -8.50 2.39
CA LEU A 484 -12.91 -9.08 1.26
C LEU A 484 -12.64 -10.57 1.51
N ASP A 485 -12.67 -11.35 0.44
CA ASP A 485 -12.46 -12.79 0.48
C ASP A 485 -10.99 -13.15 0.20
N GLY A 486 -10.73 -13.84 -0.91
CA GLY A 486 -9.42 -14.34 -1.29
C GLY A 486 -8.71 -13.46 -2.32
N VAL A 487 -7.67 -14.04 -2.93
CA VAL A 487 -6.73 -13.34 -3.82
C VAL A 487 -7.40 -12.63 -5.00
N VAL A 488 -8.46 -13.21 -5.59
CA VAL A 488 -9.13 -12.62 -6.77
C VAL A 488 -9.91 -11.37 -6.36
N VAL A 489 -10.65 -11.47 -5.25
CA VAL A 489 -11.38 -10.33 -4.68
C VAL A 489 -10.42 -9.22 -4.27
N THR A 490 -9.31 -9.55 -3.63
CA THR A 490 -8.32 -8.55 -3.21
C THR A 490 -7.55 -7.95 -4.39
N ALA A 491 -7.32 -8.70 -5.49
CA ALA A 491 -6.77 -8.12 -6.71
C ALA A 491 -7.74 -7.14 -7.39
N ALA A 492 -9.05 -7.45 -7.40
CA ALA A 492 -10.06 -6.48 -7.82
C ALA A 492 -10.15 -5.26 -6.87
N ALA A 493 -9.91 -5.47 -5.57
CA ALA A 493 -9.83 -4.41 -4.57
C ALA A 493 -8.66 -3.45 -4.82
N LEU A 494 -7.50 -3.93 -5.28
CA LEU A 494 -6.39 -3.05 -5.71
C LEU A 494 -6.83 -2.13 -6.85
N VAL A 495 -7.54 -2.67 -7.85
CA VAL A 495 -8.06 -1.87 -8.96
C VAL A 495 -9.15 -0.91 -8.48
N ALA A 496 -10.01 -1.33 -7.56
CA ALA A 496 -11.03 -0.48 -6.95
C ALA A 496 -10.41 0.71 -6.19
N ASP A 497 -9.28 0.53 -5.50
CA ASP A 497 -8.57 1.62 -4.84
C ASP A 497 -7.87 2.56 -5.85
N LEU A 498 -7.49 2.08 -7.04
CA LEU A 498 -7.06 2.98 -8.12
C LEU A 498 -8.22 3.80 -8.71
N LEU A 499 -9.42 3.21 -8.81
CA LEU A 499 -10.65 3.88 -9.25
C LEU A 499 -11.10 4.94 -8.22
N THR A 500 -11.03 4.58 -6.94
CA THR A 500 -11.51 5.37 -5.80
C THR A 500 -10.44 5.34 -4.71
N PRO A 501 -9.42 6.22 -4.78
CA PRO A 501 -8.32 6.24 -3.82
C PRO A 501 -8.80 6.36 -2.37
N GLY A 502 -8.36 5.44 -1.51
CA GLY A 502 -8.78 5.36 -0.11
C GLY A 502 -10.04 4.51 0.11
N ALA A 503 -10.52 3.80 -0.91
CA ALA A 503 -11.63 2.86 -0.79
C ALA A 503 -11.31 1.71 0.19
N SER A 504 -10.03 1.36 0.36
CA SER A 504 -9.58 0.37 1.34
C SER A 504 -10.05 0.65 2.78
N THR A 505 -10.31 1.92 3.12
CA THR A 505 -10.85 2.29 4.43
C THR A 505 -12.24 1.71 4.69
N TRP A 506 -13.02 1.32 3.67
CA TRP A 506 -14.35 0.73 3.83
C TRP A 506 -14.36 -0.80 3.88
N TRP A 507 -13.18 -1.43 3.85
CA TRP A 507 -13.06 -2.88 3.77
C TRP A 507 -12.40 -3.50 5.01
N LEU A 508 -12.81 -4.73 5.32
CA LEU A 508 -12.08 -5.65 6.19
C LEU A 508 -11.56 -6.82 5.36
N ALA A 509 -10.34 -7.27 5.62
CA ALA A 509 -9.86 -8.52 5.05
C ALA A 509 -10.44 -9.71 5.82
N GLY A 510 -11.28 -10.51 5.18
CA GLY A 510 -11.91 -11.67 5.82
C GLY A 510 -10.88 -12.69 6.26
N HIS A 511 -10.04 -13.16 5.32
CA HIS A 511 -9.03 -14.17 5.64
C HIS A 511 -7.70 -13.98 4.90
N ARG A 512 -6.64 -14.60 5.41
CA ARG A 512 -5.42 -14.83 4.63
C ARG A 512 -5.57 -16.12 3.83
N SER A 513 -5.49 -16.03 2.50
CA SER A 513 -5.41 -17.23 1.65
C SER A 513 -3.96 -17.70 1.51
N VAL A 514 -3.75 -18.89 0.95
CA VAL A 514 -2.39 -19.42 0.71
C VAL A 514 -1.73 -18.87 -0.56
N GLU A 515 -2.42 -18.00 -1.31
CA GLU A 515 -1.92 -17.45 -2.57
C GLU A 515 -0.97 -16.27 -2.30
N PRO A 516 0.28 -16.27 -2.85
CA PRO A 516 1.28 -15.23 -2.55
C PRO A 516 0.82 -13.81 -2.86
N ALA A 517 0.14 -13.61 -4.01
CA ALA A 517 -0.43 -12.32 -4.39
C ALA A 517 -1.41 -11.76 -3.35
N HIS A 518 -2.08 -12.62 -2.56
CA HIS A 518 -3.03 -12.13 -1.58
C HIS A 518 -2.33 -11.39 -0.45
N THR A 519 -1.25 -11.95 0.10
CA THR A 519 -0.48 -11.29 1.16
C THR A 519 0.08 -9.95 0.67
N ALA A 520 0.68 -9.93 -0.52
CA ALA A 520 1.20 -8.68 -1.09
C ALA A 520 0.10 -7.61 -1.30
N SER A 521 -1.10 -8.02 -1.74
CA SER A 521 -2.22 -7.11 -1.94
C SER A 521 -2.76 -6.55 -0.62
N LEU A 522 -2.88 -7.40 0.41
CA LEU A 522 -3.32 -7.02 1.74
C LEU A 522 -2.37 -6.03 2.40
N ASP A 523 -1.06 -6.29 2.30
CA ASP A 523 -0.02 -5.40 2.83
C ASP A 523 -0.07 -4.02 2.16
N HIS A 524 -0.27 -3.97 0.84
CA HIS A 524 -0.42 -2.71 0.10
C HIS A 524 -1.67 -1.93 0.50
N LEU A 525 -2.80 -2.63 0.69
CA LEU A 525 -4.07 -2.01 1.09
C LEU A 525 -4.11 -1.64 2.59
N GLY A 526 -3.10 -2.04 3.38
CA GLY A 526 -3.07 -1.84 4.83
C GLY A 526 -4.12 -2.67 5.58
N LEU A 527 -4.49 -3.82 5.04
CA LEU A 527 -5.56 -4.67 5.57
C LEU A 527 -4.98 -5.92 6.23
N GLU A 528 -5.14 -6.04 7.55
CA GLU A 528 -4.78 -7.27 8.25
C GLU A 528 -6.00 -8.22 8.37
N PRO A 529 -5.85 -9.51 7.98
CA PRO A 529 -6.92 -10.50 7.98
C PRO A 529 -7.59 -10.74 9.34
N VAL A 530 -8.89 -11.03 9.32
CA VAL A 530 -9.64 -11.44 10.53
C VAL A 530 -9.35 -12.88 10.92
N VAL A 531 -9.21 -13.80 9.95
CA VAL A 531 -8.90 -15.22 10.21
C VAL A 531 -7.80 -15.77 9.29
N GLU A 532 -7.07 -16.77 9.77
CA GLU A 532 -6.09 -17.53 8.97
C GLU A 532 -6.40 -19.02 9.05
N LEU A 533 -7.08 -19.54 8.03
CA LEU A 533 -7.55 -20.93 7.96
C LEU A 533 -6.94 -21.72 6.80
N HIS A 534 -5.92 -21.15 6.13
CA HIS A 534 -5.31 -21.71 4.91
C HIS A 534 -6.32 -22.01 3.79
N MET A 535 -7.41 -21.23 3.72
CA MET A 535 -8.45 -21.37 2.70
C MET A 535 -7.96 -20.87 1.33
N ARG A 536 -8.53 -21.44 0.27
CA ARG A 536 -8.18 -21.10 -1.14
C ARG A 536 -9.30 -21.44 -2.12
N LEU A 537 -10.54 -21.47 -1.65
CA LEU A 537 -11.69 -21.80 -2.49
C LEU A 537 -12.16 -20.60 -3.32
N GLY A 538 -12.24 -19.42 -2.69
CA GLY A 538 -12.87 -18.23 -3.29
C GLY A 538 -14.36 -18.18 -2.98
N GLU A 539 -15.15 -17.67 -3.92
CA GLU A 539 -16.62 -17.54 -3.86
C GLU A 539 -17.15 -16.59 -2.78
N GLY A 540 -16.31 -15.95 -1.96
CA GLY A 540 -16.73 -15.18 -0.78
C GLY A 540 -16.66 -15.97 0.53
N THR A 541 -16.10 -17.19 0.51
CA THR A 541 -16.22 -18.14 1.64
C THR A 541 -15.38 -17.75 2.85
N GLY A 542 -14.16 -17.26 2.65
CA GLY A 542 -13.31 -16.73 3.71
C GLY A 542 -13.83 -15.42 4.29
N ALA A 543 -14.46 -14.57 3.48
CA ALA A 543 -15.19 -13.39 3.97
C ALA A 543 -16.34 -13.78 4.91
N LEU A 544 -17.15 -14.79 4.55
CA LEU A 544 -18.20 -15.30 5.43
C LEU A 544 -17.67 -16.02 6.67
N ALA A 545 -16.52 -16.69 6.59
CA ALA A 545 -15.88 -17.29 7.76
C ALA A 545 -15.47 -16.24 8.82
N ALA A 546 -15.20 -15.00 8.39
CA ALA A 546 -14.89 -13.88 9.28
C ALA A 546 -16.13 -13.21 9.90
N LEU A 547 -17.31 -13.36 9.29
CA LEU A 547 -18.54 -12.67 9.73
C LEU A 547 -18.93 -12.97 11.20
N PRO A 548 -18.82 -14.20 11.72
CA PRO A 548 -19.05 -14.48 13.14
C PRO A 548 -18.11 -13.72 14.09
N ILE A 549 -16.88 -13.45 13.65
CA ILE A 549 -15.90 -12.68 14.43
C ILE A 549 -16.29 -11.20 14.46
N VAL A 550 -16.75 -10.65 13.33
CA VAL A 550 -17.32 -9.29 13.27
C VAL A 550 -18.53 -9.15 14.20
N ARG A 551 -19.44 -10.14 14.20
CA ARG A 551 -20.57 -10.17 15.14
C ARG A 551 -20.14 -10.30 16.60
N SER A 552 -19.04 -11.01 16.86
CA SER A 552 -18.46 -11.12 18.20
C SER A 552 -17.86 -9.80 18.67
N ALA A 553 -17.23 -9.02 17.78
CA ALA A 553 -16.76 -7.67 18.09
C ALA A 553 -17.93 -6.76 18.50
N VAL A 554 -19.04 -6.77 17.74
CA VAL A 554 -20.27 -6.05 18.13
C VAL A 554 -20.78 -6.51 19.50
N ALA A 555 -20.79 -7.81 19.75
CA ALA A 555 -21.23 -8.37 21.02
C ALA A 555 -20.41 -7.87 22.21
N VAL A 556 -19.09 -7.86 22.07
CA VAL A 556 -18.17 -7.31 23.08
C VAL A 556 -18.49 -5.84 23.34
N CYS A 557 -18.63 -5.04 22.29
CA CYS A 557 -18.85 -3.59 22.41
C CYS A 557 -20.21 -3.23 23.04
N THR A 558 -21.22 -4.11 22.92
CA THR A 558 -22.61 -3.77 23.28
C THR A 558 -23.19 -4.55 24.46
N ARG A 559 -22.55 -5.66 24.87
CA ARG A 559 -23.09 -6.57 25.91
C ARG A 559 -22.17 -6.77 27.11
N MET A 560 -20.91 -6.37 27.06
CA MET A 560 -20.03 -6.42 28.23
C MET A 560 -20.36 -5.28 29.19
N ALA A 561 -20.23 -5.54 30.50
CA ALA A 561 -20.36 -4.50 31.52
C ALA A 561 -19.15 -3.55 31.49
N SER A 562 -19.32 -2.31 31.93
CA SER A 562 -18.22 -1.38 32.16
C SER A 562 -17.55 -1.61 33.53
N LEU A 563 -16.30 -1.18 33.70
CA LEU A 563 -15.64 -1.16 35.02
C LEU A 563 -16.41 -0.27 36.01
N ALA A 564 -17.01 0.83 35.52
CA ALA A 564 -17.84 1.73 36.31
C ALA A 564 -19.08 1.02 36.90
N ASP A 565 -19.65 0.05 36.19
CA ASP A 565 -20.78 -0.75 36.66
C ASP A 565 -20.40 -1.73 37.79
N LEU A 566 -19.12 -2.09 37.89
CA LEU A 566 -18.66 -3.15 38.78
C LEU A 566 -18.25 -2.68 40.18
N ASN A 567 -18.25 -1.37 40.46
CA ASN A 567 -17.73 -0.80 41.73
C ASN A 567 -16.32 -1.32 42.11
N VAL A 568 -15.51 -1.71 41.11
CA VAL A 568 -14.13 -2.17 41.32
C VAL A 568 -13.22 -1.00 40.95
N SER A 569 -12.44 -0.53 41.94
CA SER A 569 -11.49 0.58 41.81
C SER A 569 -10.24 0.19 41.04
#